data_AF-A0A2P2M4S5-F1
#
_entry.id   AF-A0A2P2M4S5-F1
#
_cell.length_a   1.000
_cell.length_b   1.000
_cell.length_c   1.000
_cell.angle_alpha   90.00
_cell.angle_beta   90.00
_cell.angle_gamma   90.00
#
_symmetry.space_group_name_H-M   'P 1'
#
loop_
_entity.id
_entity.type
_entity.pdbx_description
1 polymer ?
#
loop_
_entity_poly.entity_id
_entity_poly.type
_entity_poly.pdbx_seq_one_letter_code
_entity_poly.pdbx_strand_id
1 'polypeptide(L)'
;MQETEKTIEGMLESLGDLLKLLDASPAEIVLLTTYGKLQPPLGKHRLKIVEFISVLLTVANETAVEELIRLGAIQRILDLFFEYPYNNFLHHHVESIIFSCFEAKNSSLAELLLRDCDLVGKILEAEKNSILAADQSKVILISKMVYGLAFC
;
A
#
# COMPACT_ATOMS: atom_id res chain seq x y z
N MET A 1 -21.64 -11.61 17.68
CA MET A 1 -20.22 -11.63 17.29
C MET A 1 -19.89 -12.62 16.18
N GLN A 2 -20.76 -13.60 15.88
CA GLN A 2 -20.48 -14.71 14.95
C GLN A 2 -20.74 -14.41 13.46
N GLU A 3 -21.36 -13.28 13.13
CA GLU A 3 -21.72 -12.89 11.75
C GLU A 3 -20.57 -12.14 11.04
N THR A 4 -19.86 -11.29 11.79
CA THR A 4 -18.70 -10.54 11.30
C THR A 4 -17.53 -11.46 10.95
N GLU A 5 -17.31 -12.51 11.74
CA GLU A 5 -16.20 -13.45 11.56
C GLU A 5 -16.34 -14.28 10.27
N LYS A 6 -17.54 -14.83 10.02
CA LYS A 6 -17.85 -15.52 8.75
C LYS A 6 -17.74 -14.62 7.53
N THR A 7 -18.06 -13.33 7.70
CA THR A 7 -17.94 -12.34 6.63
C THR A 7 -16.48 -12.05 6.31
N ILE A 8 -15.63 -11.92 7.34
CA ILE A 8 -14.19 -11.73 7.20
C ILE A 8 -13.55 -12.95 6.50
N GLU A 9 -13.93 -14.17 6.88
CA GLU A 9 -13.44 -15.39 6.22
C GLU A 9 -13.76 -15.41 4.71
N GLY A 10 -14.99 -15.11 4.33
CA GLY A 10 -15.36 -15.02 2.90
C GLY A 10 -14.63 -13.89 2.15
N MET A 11 -14.33 -12.78 2.83
CA MET A 11 -13.52 -11.69 2.28
C MET A 11 -12.06 -12.12 2.05
N LEU A 12 -11.49 -12.93 2.95
CA LEU A 12 -10.13 -13.46 2.82
C LEU A 12 -9.99 -14.48 1.68
N GLU A 13 -11.01 -15.30 1.45
CA GLU A 13 -11.02 -16.24 0.31
C GLU A 13 -10.91 -15.51 -1.04
N SER A 14 -11.59 -14.36 -1.17
CA SER A 14 -11.55 -13.53 -2.39
C SER A 14 -10.31 -12.64 -2.47
N LEU A 15 -9.64 -12.38 -1.34
CA LEU A 15 -8.51 -11.46 -1.25
C LEU A 15 -7.34 -11.88 -2.14
N GLY A 16 -7.05 -13.17 -2.21
CA GLY A 16 -5.96 -13.69 -3.06
C GLY A 16 -6.16 -13.35 -4.54
N ASP A 17 -7.38 -13.42 -5.05
CA ASP A 17 -7.68 -13.06 -6.44
C ASP A 17 -7.71 -11.54 -6.64
N LEU A 18 -8.20 -10.77 -5.66
CA LEU A 18 -8.13 -9.32 -5.70
C LEU A 18 -6.68 -8.81 -5.73
N LEU A 19 -5.77 -9.44 -4.97
CA LEU A 19 -4.35 -9.08 -4.98
C LEU A 19 -3.71 -9.33 -6.35
N LYS A 20 -4.07 -10.39 -7.07
CA LYS A 20 -3.60 -10.62 -8.44
C LYS A 20 -4.05 -9.51 -9.40
N LEU A 21 -5.19 -8.87 -9.16
CA LEU A 21 -5.64 -7.73 -9.95
C LEU A 21 -4.82 -6.46 -9.68
N LEU A 22 -4.04 -6.40 -8.60
CA LEU A 22 -3.07 -5.33 -8.39
C LEU A 22 -1.84 -5.49 -9.29
N ASP A 23 -1.55 -6.70 -9.77
CA ASP A 23 -0.50 -6.98 -10.74
C ASP A 23 -0.97 -6.61 -12.14
N ALA A 24 -0.52 -5.45 -12.59
CA ALA A 24 -0.95 -4.94 -13.88
C ALA A 24 -0.13 -5.56 -15.02
N SER A 25 -0.83 -5.95 -16.09
CA SER A 25 -0.18 -6.25 -17.37
C SER A 25 0.29 -4.94 -18.01
N PRO A 26 1.55 -4.81 -18.45
CA PRO A 26 2.10 -3.58 -19.06
C PRO A 26 1.36 -3.09 -20.33
N ALA A 27 0.44 -3.90 -20.87
CA ALA A 27 -0.19 -3.67 -22.16
C ALA A 27 -1.47 -2.81 -22.11
N GLU A 28 -2.02 -2.47 -20.94
CA GLU A 28 -3.43 -2.09 -20.89
C GLU A 28 -3.75 -0.64 -21.29
N ILE A 29 -3.06 0.40 -20.81
CA ILE A 29 -3.30 1.81 -21.18
C ILE A 29 -2.07 2.65 -20.82
N VAL A 30 -1.75 3.67 -21.63
CA VAL A 30 -0.77 4.72 -21.27
C VAL A 30 -1.51 6.01 -20.98
N LEU A 31 -1.26 6.61 -19.82
CA LEU A 31 -1.74 7.95 -19.47
C LEU A 31 -0.58 8.94 -19.52
N LEU A 32 -0.69 9.95 -20.39
CA LEU A 32 0.23 11.09 -20.42
C LEU A 32 -0.14 12.08 -19.32
N THR A 33 0.82 12.43 -18.48
CA THR A 33 0.70 13.43 -17.41
C THR A 33 1.78 14.49 -17.56
N THR A 34 1.66 15.62 -16.85
CA THR A 34 2.70 16.67 -16.80
C THR A 34 4.03 16.18 -16.23
N TYR A 35 4.02 15.04 -15.51
CA TYR A 35 5.19 14.42 -14.91
C TYR A 35 5.69 13.19 -15.69
N GLY A 36 5.14 12.93 -16.89
CA GLY A 36 5.54 11.81 -17.74
C GLY A 36 4.39 10.83 -18.02
N LYS A 37 4.74 9.64 -18.51
CA LYS A 37 3.79 8.59 -18.88
C LYS A 37 3.59 7.63 -17.70
N LEU A 38 2.33 7.36 -17.35
CA LEU A 38 1.95 6.27 -16.46
C LEU A 38 1.50 5.08 -17.31
N GLN A 39 2.19 3.95 -17.18
CA GLN A 39 1.88 2.73 -17.92
C GLN A 39 2.04 1.50 -17.02
N PRO A 40 0.92 0.84 -16.63
CA PRO A 40 -0.45 1.33 -16.73
C PRO A 40 -0.75 2.36 -15.62
N PRO A 41 -1.73 3.26 -15.81
CA PRO A 41 -2.26 4.02 -14.70
C PRO A 41 -2.86 3.06 -13.65
N LEU A 42 -2.79 3.42 -12.36
CA LEU A 42 -3.36 2.59 -11.28
C LEU A 42 -4.85 2.28 -11.53
N GLY A 43 -5.63 3.29 -11.94
CA GLY A 43 -7.05 3.13 -12.22
C GLY A 43 -7.92 2.93 -10.96
N LYS A 44 -9.24 3.05 -11.13
CA LYS A 44 -10.21 3.02 -10.02
C LYS A 44 -10.33 1.65 -9.36
N HIS A 45 -10.25 0.56 -10.14
CA HIS A 45 -10.42 -0.80 -9.63
C HIS A 45 -9.27 -1.19 -8.69
N ARG A 46 -8.02 -0.99 -9.08
CA ARG A 46 -6.85 -1.28 -8.23
C ARG A 46 -6.85 -0.42 -6.97
N LEU A 47 -7.21 0.86 -7.10
CA LEU A 47 -7.35 1.73 -5.92
C LEU A 47 -8.44 1.23 -4.95
N LYS A 48 -9.57 0.74 -5.47
CA LYS A 48 -10.66 0.22 -4.62
C LYS A 48 -10.25 -1.07 -3.87
N ILE A 49 -9.38 -1.88 -4.46
CA ILE A 49 -8.79 -3.04 -3.79
C ILE A 49 -7.89 -2.60 -2.63
N VAL A 50 -7.07 -1.56 -2.82
CA VAL A 50 -6.23 -1.02 -1.73
C VAL A 50 -7.09 -0.43 -0.60
N GLU A 51 -8.15 0.30 -0.94
CA GLU A 51 -9.12 0.81 0.05
C GLU A 51 -9.77 -0.35 0.84
N PHE A 52 -10.19 -1.40 0.14
CA PHE A 52 -10.77 -2.58 0.77
C PHE A 52 -9.80 -3.24 1.76
N ILE A 53 -8.53 -3.39 1.39
CA ILE A 53 -7.50 -3.97 2.28
C ILE A 53 -7.25 -3.08 3.49
N SER A 54 -7.20 -1.76 3.29
CA SER A 54 -7.09 -0.79 4.39
C SER A 54 -8.23 -0.94 5.39
N VAL A 55 -9.48 -1.02 4.92
CA VAL A 55 -10.64 -1.22 5.80
C VAL A 55 -10.61 -2.61 6.46
N LEU A 56 -10.31 -3.66 5.71
CA LEU A 56 -10.23 -5.03 6.22
C LEU A 56 -9.22 -5.11 7.37
N LEU A 57 -8.06 -4.47 7.24
CA LEU A 57 -7.02 -4.46 8.27
C LEU A 57 -7.49 -3.80 9.58
N THR A 58 -8.39 -2.83 9.53
CA THR A 58 -8.92 -2.16 10.74
C THR A 58 -9.91 -3.03 11.54
N VAL A 59 -10.56 -3.98 10.88
CA VAL A 59 -11.55 -4.89 11.50
C VAL A 59 -11.08 -6.35 11.55
N ALA A 60 -9.87 -6.62 11.06
CA ALA A 60 -9.29 -7.96 10.97
C ALA A 60 -9.04 -8.56 12.36
N ASN A 61 -9.32 -9.86 12.47
CA ASN A 61 -8.85 -10.67 13.60
C ASN A 61 -7.43 -11.19 13.32
N GLU A 62 -6.84 -11.89 14.29
CA GLU A 62 -5.47 -12.42 14.17
C GLU A 62 -5.31 -13.34 12.94
N THR A 63 -6.27 -14.23 12.68
CA THR A 63 -6.28 -15.11 11.51
C THR A 63 -6.27 -14.33 10.19
N ALA A 64 -7.08 -13.28 10.09
CA ALA A 64 -7.14 -12.43 8.90
C ALA A 64 -5.83 -11.66 8.68
N VAL A 65 -5.19 -11.20 9.77
CA VAL A 65 -3.88 -10.57 9.73
C VAL A 65 -2.80 -11.54 9.24
N GLU A 66 -2.80 -12.79 9.73
CA GLU A 66 -1.87 -13.83 9.28
C GLU A 66 -2.04 -14.15 7.79
N GLU A 67 -3.28 -14.22 7.30
CA GLU A 67 -3.55 -14.42 5.87
C GLU A 67 -3.10 -13.22 5.02
N LEU A 68 -3.30 -11.99 5.48
CA LEU A 68 -2.80 -10.78 4.83
C LEU A 68 -1.27 -10.77 4.72
N ILE A 69 -0.59 -11.23 5.77
CA ILE A 69 0.86 -11.44 5.80
C ILE A 69 1.25 -12.51 4.78
N ARG A 70 0.61 -13.69 4.83
CA ARG A 70 0.89 -14.83 3.96
C ARG A 70 0.72 -14.51 2.49
N LEU A 71 -0.26 -13.68 2.16
CA LEU A 71 -0.55 -13.23 0.79
C LEU A 71 0.35 -12.06 0.33
N GLY A 72 1.19 -11.50 1.20
CA GLY A 72 2.08 -10.38 0.86
C GLY A 72 1.32 -9.09 0.52
N ALA A 73 0.11 -8.91 1.05
CA ALA A 73 -0.78 -7.81 0.67
C ALA A 73 -0.14 -6.44 0.95
N ILE A 74 0.44 -6.28 2.15
CA ILE A 74 1.06 -5.03 2.60
C ILE A 74 2.29 -4.70 1.76
N GLN A 75 3.13 -5.69 1.47
CA GLN A 75 4.30 -5.51 0.60
C GLN A 75 3.88 -5.02 -0.78
N ARG A 76 2.86 -5.64 -1.37
CA ARG A 76 2.38 -5.23 -2.70
C ARG A 76 1.85 -3.80 -2.71
N ILE A 77 1.12 -3.41 -1.67
CA ILE A 77 0.58 -2.04 -1.54
C ILE A 77 1.70 -1.02 -1.35
N LEU A 78 2.74 -1.35 -0.57
CA LEU A 78 3.92 -0.50 -0.44
C LEU A 78 4.65 -0.36 -1.78
N ASP A 79 4.78 -1.42 -2.57
CA ASP A 79 5.38 -1.31 -3.90
C ASP A 79 4.58 -0.39 -4.82
N LEU A 80 3.23 -0.45 -4.78
CA LEU A 80 2.38 0.50 -5.51
C LEU A 80 2.59 1.94 -5.06
N PHE A 81 2.81 2.18 -3.76
CA PHE A 81 3.07 3.52 -3.25
C PHE A 81 4.33 4.13 -3.88
N PHE A 82 5.41 3.35 -4.01
CA PHE A 82 6.64 3.80 -4.67
C PHE A 82 6.49 3.85 -6.21
N GLU A 83 5.65 3.00 -6.80
CA GLU A 83 5.36 2.98 -8.24
C GLU A 83 4.52 4.19 -8.68
N TYR A 84 3.62 4.68 -7.82
CA TYR A 84 2.67 5.77 -8.13
C TYR A 84 2.82 6.98 -7.18
N PRO A 85 3.96 7.68 -7.19
CA PRO A 85 4.28 8.76 -6.24
C PRO A 85 3.33 9.97 -6.25
N TYR A 86 2.56 10.12 -7.32
CA TYR A 86 1.63 11.23 -7.51
C TYR A 86 0.17 10.87 -7.22
N ASN A 87 -0.11 9.65 -6.75
CA ASN A 87 -1.48 9.21 -6.50
C ASN A 87 -1.89 9.50 -5.04
N ASN A 88 -2.49 10.67 -4.81
CA ASN A 88 -2.90 11.11 -3.47
C ASN A 88 -3.88 10.15 -2.77
N PHE A 89 -4.80 9.53 -3.52
CA PHE A 89 -5.74 8.57 -2.95
C PHE A 89 -5.04 7.30 -2.47
N LEU A 90 -4.10 6.78 -3.26
CA LEU A 90 -3.30 5.62 -2.87
C LEU A 90 -2.53 5.92 -1.58
N HIS A 91 -1.91 7.09 -1.50
CA HIS A 91 -1.11 7.49 -0.34
C HIS A 91 -1.95 7.52 0.94
N HIS A 92 -3.17 8.04 0.86
CA HIS A 92 -4.08 8.07 2.00
C HIS A 92 -4.41 6.67 2.53
N HIS A 93 -4.67 5.71 1.64
CA HIS A 93 -4.92 4.32 2.05
C HIS A 93 -3.67 3.63 2.60
N VAL A 94 -2.49 3.87 1.98
CA VAL A 94 -1.22 3.31 2.44
C VAL A 94 -0.87 3.81 3.85
N GLU A 95 -1.09 5.09 4.11
CA GLU A 95 -0.89 5.67 5.43
C GLU A 95 -1.82 5.04 6.47
N SER A 96 -3.11 4.90 6.15
CA SER A 96 -4.04 4.22 7.05
C SER A 96 -3.59 2.79 7.35
N ILE A 97 -3.05 2.07 6.36
CA ILE A 97 -2.51 0.72 6.55
C ILE A 97 -1.30 0.74 7.48
N ILE A 98 -0.33 1.64 7.25
CA ILE A 98 0.86 1.77 8.10
C ILE A 98 0.44 2.10 9.54
N PHE A 99 -0.47 3.06 9.72
CA PHE A 99 -0.99 3.43 11.03
C PHE A 99 -1.66 2.25 11.72
N SER A 100 -2.55 1.53 11.03
CA SER A 100 -3.20 0.34 11.58
C SER A 100 -2.22 -0.78 11.93
N CYS A 101 -1.14 -0.98 11.18
CA CYS A 101 -0.11 -1.96 11.52
C CYS A 101 0.64 -1.62 12.80
N PHE A 102 0.87 -0.33 13.08
CA PHE A 102 1.54 0.11 14.31
C PHE A 102 0.59 0.25 15.50
N GLU A 103 -0.67 0.58 15.26
CA GLU A 103 -1.71 0.67 16.28
C GLU A 103 -2.19 -0.71 16.72
N ALA A 104 -2.26 -1.67 15.80
CA ALA A 104 -2.55 -3.04 16.13
C ALA A 104 -1.52 -3.50 17.17
N LYS A 105 -2.02 -4.01 18.32
CA LYS A 105 -1.18 -4.62 19.36
C LYS A 105 -0.45 -5.90 18.89
N ASN A 106 -0.46 -6.15 17.59
CA ASN A 106 0.10 -7.30 16.94
C ASN A 106 1.51 -6.96 16.46
N SER A 107 2.51 -7.44 17.22
CA SER A 107 3.92 -7.26 16.90
C SER A 107 4.30 -7.80 15.52
N SER A 108 3.56 -8.78 15.00
CA SER A 108 3.85 -9.40 13.70
C SER A 108 3.64 -8.44 12.52
N LEU A 109 2.66 -7.52 12.59
CA LEU A 109 2.44 -6.52 11.53
C LEU A 109 3.53 -5.45 11.50
N ALA A 110 3.95 -4.98 12.67
CA ALA A 110 5.07 -4.06 12.78
C ALA A 110 6.38 -4.72 12.35
N GLU A 111 6.60 -5.99 12.72
CA GLU A 111 7.78 -6.74 12.29
C GLU A 111 7.78 -6.98 10.77
N LEU A 112 6.64 -7.36 10.18
CA LEU A 112 6.47 -7.47 8.73
C LEU A 112 6.83 -6.16 8.02
N LEU A 113 6.32 -5.03 8.51
CA LEU A 113 6.60 -3.73 7.90
C LEU A 113 8.09 -3.37 7.97
N LEU A 114 8.72 -3.59 9.12
CA LEU A 114 10.10 -3.18 9.36
C LEU A 114 11.12 -4.14 8.74
N ARG A 115 10.85 -5.44 8.73
CA ARG A 115 11.77 -6.47 8.21
C ARG A 115 11.39 -6.94 6.83
N ASP A 116 10.20 -7.50 6.65
CA ASP A 116 9.84 -8.21 5.42
C ASP A 116 9.56 -7.24 4.27
N CYS A 117 8.93 -6.10 4.57
CA CYS A 117 8.68 -5.04 3.61
C CYS A 117 9.87 -4.08 3.44
N ASP A 118 10.89 -4.18 4.30
CA ASP A 118 12.05 -3.27 4.38
C ASP A 118 11.64 -1.79 4.27
N LEU A 119 10.62 -1.38 5.04
CA LEU A 119 10.07 -0.02 4.95
C LEU A 119 11.15 1.04 5.20
N VAL A 120 12.04 0.80 6.16
CA VAL A 120 13.14 1.72 6.49
C VAL A 120 14.14 1.80 5.33
N GLY A 121 14.54 0.67 4.74
CA GLY A 121 15.42 0.66 3.57
C GLY A 121 14.81 1.36 2.37
N LYS A 122 13.51 1.15 2.10
CA LYS A 122 12.79 1.84 1.02
C LYS A 122 12.72 3.36 1.24
N ILE A 123 12.53 3.81 2.49
CA ILE A 123 12.57 5.25 2.84
C ILE A 123 13.97 5.83 2.61
N LEU A 124 15.01 5.17 3.11
CA LEU A 124 16.40 5.62 2.96
C LEU A 124 16.82 5.68 1.48
N GLU A 125 16.42 4.69 0.69
CA GLU A 125 16.69 4.64 -0.74
C GLU A 125 15.91 5.73 -1.50
N ALA A 126 14.67 6.04 -1.10
CA ALA A 126 13.92 7.17 -1.64
C ALA A 126 14.64 8.49 -1.33
N GLU A 127 15.18 8.66 -0.12
CA GLU A 127 15.93 9.84 0.32
C GLU A 127 17.21 10.05 -0.47
N LYS A 128 18.04 9.03 -0.55
CA LYS A 128 19.27 9.06 -1.35
C LYS A 128 18.99 9.44 -2.80
N ASN A 129 17.95 8.83 -3.39
CA ASN A 129 17.59 9.12 -4.78
C ASN A 129 17.02 10.53 -4.98
N SER A 130 16.38 11.11 -3.97
CA SER A 130 15.85 12.48 -4.04
C SER A 130 16.93 13.57 -3.95
N ILE A 131 18.07 13.26 -3.33
CA ILE A 131 19.23 14.15 -3.26
C ILE A 131 20.02 14.09 -4.57
N LEU A 132 20.11 12.91 -5.19
CA LEU A 132 20.93 12.67 -6.38
C LEU A 132 20.21 12.97 -7.70
N ALA A 133 18.90 12.71 -7.77
CA ALA A 133 18.05 13.15 -8.85
C ALA A 133 17.25 14.34 -8.36
N ALA A 134 17.19 15.45 -9.11
CA ALA A 134 16.24 16.55 -8.87
C ALA A 134 14.78 16.13 -9.15
N ASP A 135 14.42 14.92 -8.73
CA ASP A 135 13.16 14.24 -8.93
C ASP A 135 12.21 14.64 -7.79
N GLN A 136 11.35 15.61 -8.09
CA GLN A 136 10.33 16.09 -7.17
C GLN A 136 9.38 14.97 -6.70
N SER A 137 9.17 13.89 -7.46
CA SER A 137 8.29 12.79 -7.02
C SER A 137 8.78 12.15 -5.74
N LYS A 138 10.07 11.81 -5.69
CA LYS A 138 10.65 11.10 -4.55
C LYS A 138 10.72 12.00 -3.34
N VAL A 139 11.10 13.27 -3.50
CA VAL A 139 11.08 14.29 -2.42
C VAL A 139 9.68 14.39 -1.78
N ILE A 140 8.61 14.43 -2.57
CA ILE A 140 7.23 14.47 -2.06
C ILE A 140 6.89 13.19 -1.29
N LEU A 141 7.34 12.04 -1.76
CA LEU A 141 7.08 10.74 -1.15
C LEU A 141 7.64 10.65 0.28
N ILE A 142 8.91 11.06 0.45
CA ILE A 142 9.60 11.10 1.75
C ILE A 142 9.02 12.19 2.64
N SER A 143 8.70 13.35 2.07
CA SER A 143 8.04 14.40 2.83
C SER A 143 6.69 13.93 3.37
N LYS A 144 5.94 13.13 2.61
CA LYS A 144 4.67 12.53 3.04
C LYS A 144 4.87 11.42 4.07
N MET A 145 5.91 10.60 3.95
CA MET A 145 6.23 9.52 4.90
C MET A 145 6.81 10.01 6.24
N VAL A 146 7.68 11.03 6.22
CA VAL A 146 8.43 11.50 7.41
C VAL A 146 7.68 12.57 8.18
N TYR A 147 7.00 13.50 7.50
CA TYR A 147 6.36 14.63 8.16
C TYR A 147 4.88 14.42 8.47
N GLY A 148 4.28 13.30 8.08
CA GLY A 148 2.86 13.01 8.30
C GLY A 148 1.94 14.08 7.71
N LEU A 149 1.43 13.86 6.49
CA LEU A 149 0.26 14.58 5.95
C LEU A 149 0.23 16.11 6.06
N ALA A 150 1.34 16.83 5.97
CA ALA A 150 1.29 18.30 5.92
C ALA A 150 1.08 18.86 4.49
N PHE A 151 0.58 18.08 3.52
CA PHE A 151 0.20 18.59 2.19
C PHE A 151 -0.88 17.72 1.54
N CYS A 152 -2.11 17.85 2.03
CA CYS A 152 -3.32 17.72 1.20
C CYS A 152 -3.73 19.11 0.73
#